data_AF-A0A409WKD3-F1
#
_entry.id   AF-A0A409WKD3-F1
#
_cell.length_a   1.000
_cell.length_b   1.000
_cell.length_c   1.000
_cell.angle_alpha   90.00
_cell.angle_beta   90.00
_cell.angle_gamma   90.00
#
_symmetry.space_group_name_H-M   'P 1'
#
loop_
_entity.id
_entity.type
_entity.pdbx_description
1 polymer ?
#
loop_
_entity_poly.entity_id
_entity_poly.type
_entity_poly.pdbx_seq_one_letter_code
_entity_poly.pdbx_strand_id
1 'polypeptide(L)'
;MARVTPNHSNHASSEEEESDGRDTRRKKAWQRYYELNKDVLRVKARERAARAKQRRLESETPEEAEERRLRHREIAARYREANRTKIRIRAWERRWYR
;
A
#
# COMPACT_ATOMS: atom_id res chain seq x y z
N MET A 1 -11.75 -45.20 6.82
CA MET A 1 -12.69 -44.25 7.45
C MET A 1 -11.90 -43.18 8.18
N ALA A 2 -11.89 -41.94 7.68
CA ALA A 2 -11.14 -40.84 8.29
C ALA A 2 -11.93 -40.24 9.46
N ARG A 3 -11.33 -40.20 10.65
CA ARG A 3 -11.93 -39.60 11.85
C ARG A 3 -11.84 -38.07 11.74
N VAL A 4 -12.99 -37.41 11.61
CA VAL A 4 -13.10 -35.95 11.72
C VAL A 4 -13.01 -35.58 13.20
N THR A 5 -11.95 -34.87 13.59
CA THR A 5 -11.84 -34.28 14.93
C THR A 5 -12.64 -32.98 14.97
N PRO A 6 -13.63 -32.83 15.88
CA PRO A 6 -14.37 -31.57 16.02
C PRO A 6 -13.48 -30.52 16.67
N ASN A 7 -13.15 -29.49 15.90
CA ASN A 7 -12.43 -28.32 16.36
C ASN A 7 -13.30 -27.59 17.40
N HIS A 8 -12.91 -27.65 18.67
CA HIS A 8 -13.60 -26.94 19.74
C HIS A 8 -13.33 -25.44 19.62
N SER A 9 -14.38 -24.67 19.42
CA SER A 9 -14.35 -23.22 19.48
C SER A 9 -14.43 -22.72 20.92
N ASN A 10 -13.89 -21.52 21.13
CA ASN A 10 -14.17 -20.55 22.19
C ASN A 10 -13.15 -20.45 23.34
N HIS A 11 -12.24 -19.49 23.19
CA HIS A 11 -11.79 -18.68 24.32
C HIS A 11 -11.83 -17.20 23.91
N ALA A 12 -13.04 -16.66 23.79
CA ALA A 12 -13.27 -15.21 23.74
C ALA A 12 -13.41 -14.70 25.18
N SER A 13 -12.83 -13.53 25.48
CA SER A 13 -12.85 -12.84 26.80
C SER A 13 -11.68 -13.13 27.75
N SER A 14 -10.44 -12.94 27.29
CA SER A 14 -9.32 -12.50 28.15
C SER A 14 -8.14 -11.88 27.37
N GLU A 15 -8.23 -11.73 26.05
CA GLU A 15 -7.10 -11.38 25.17
C GLU A 15 -7.13 -9.94 24.64
N GLU A 16 -8.20 -9.17 24.85
CA GLU A 16 -8.37 -7.87 24.17
C GLU A 16 -7.43 -6.77 24.69
N GLU A 17 -7.07 -6.75 25.98
CA GLU A 17 -6.15 -5.73 26.52
C GLU A 17 -4.66 -6.05 26.27
N GLU A 18 -4.26 -7.33 26.22
CA GLU A 18 -2.89 -7.73 25.85
C GLU A 18 -2.63 -7.66 24.33
N SER A 19 -3.68 -7.74 23.52
CA SER A 19 -3.60 -7.64 22.05
C SER A 19 -3.09 -6.26 21.62
N ASP A 20 -3.60 -5.18 22.21
CA ASP A 20 -3.27 -3.81 21.81
C ASP A 20 -1.80 -3.45 22.15
N GLY A 21 -1.29 -3.95 23.27
CA GLY A 21 0.13 -3.83 23.65
C GLY A 21 1.08 -4.56 22.69
N ARG A 22 0.67 -5.72 22.17
CA ARG A 22 1.46 -6.49 21.18
C ARG A 22 1.44 -5.83 19.81
N ASP A 23 0.29 -5.32 19.38
CA ASP A 23 0.14 -4.64 18.10
C ASP A 23 0.88 -3.31 18.04
N THR A 24 0.87 -2.52 19.12
CA THR A 24 1.64 -1.28 19.21
C THR A 24 3.16 -1.55 19.22
N ARG A 25 3.62 -2.59 19.90
CA ARG A 25 5.04 -3.04 19.85
C ARG A 25 5.43 -3.49 18.45
N ARG A 26 4.58 -4.27 17.78
CA ARG A 26 4.81 -4.70 16.39
C ARG A 26 4.91 -3.51 15.43
N LYS A 27 4.00 -2.53 15.54
CA LYS A 27 4.02 -1.28 14.75
C LYS A 27 5.34 -0.52 14.95
N LYS A 28 5.80 -0.36 16.19
CA LYS A 28 7.08 0.31 16.51
C LYS A 28 8.29 -0.45 15.93
N ALA A 29 8.29 -1.77 16.00
CA ALA A 29 9.37 -2.59 15.43
C ALA A 29 9.41 -2.47 13.90
N TRP A 30 8.26 -2.49 13.23
CA TRP A 30 8.17 -2.26 11.78
C TRP A 30 8.63 -0.86 11.40
N GLN A 31 8.25 0.16 12.16
CA GLN A 31 8.71 1.52 11.93
C GLN A 31 10.25 1.61 11.98
N ARG A 32 10.87 1.03 13.02
CA ARG A 32 12.35 0.96 13.13
C ARG A 32 12.97 0.22 11.95
N TYR A 33 12.39 -0.91 11.54
CA TYR A 33 12.86 -1.64 10.36
C TYR A 33 12.83 -0.77 9.10
N TYR A 34 11.72 -0.07 8.84
CA TYR A 34 11.59 0.79 7.66
C TYR A 34 12.53 2.00 7.72
N GLU A 35 12.76 2.58 8.89
CA GLU A 35 13.69 3.68 9.07
C GLU A 35 15.13 3.24 8.81
N LEU A 36 15.56 2.11 9.39
CA LEU A 36 16.90 1.57 9.21
C LEU A 36 17.16 1.09 7.77
N ASN A 37 16.15 0.54 7.10
CA ASN A 37 16.29 -0.04 5.75
C ASN A 37 15.79 0.86 4.64
N LYS A 38 15.46 2.12 4.92
CA LYS A 38 14.74 3.03 4.01
C LYS A 38 15.42 3.13 2.64
N ASP A 39 16.73 3.27 2.62
CA ASP A 39 17.47 3.50 1.38
C ASP A 39 17.65 2.20 0.59
N VAL A 40 17.89 1.07 1.25
CA VAL A 40 17.90 -0.25 0.61
C VAL A 40 16.54 -0.55 -0.04
N LEU A 41 15.44 -0.27 0.68
CA LEU A 41 14.09 -0.46 0.16
C LEU A 41 13.79 0.46 -1.03
N ARG A 42 14.26 1.72 -0.99
CA ARG A 42 14.14 2.66 -2.12
C ARG A 42 14.89 2.17 -3.35
N VAL A 43 16.13 1.69 -3.19
CA VAL A 43 16.92 1.14 -4.29
C VAL A 43 16.21 -0.07 -4.90
N LYS A 44 15.80 -1.04 -4.08
CA LYS A 44 15.04 -2.21 -4.55
C LYS A 44 13.74 -1.83 -5.26
N ALA A 45 13.03 -0.80 -4.77
CA ALA A 45 11.82 -0.31 -5.40
C ALA A 45 12.10 0.32 -6.77
N ARG A 46 13.18 1.11 -6.90
CA ARG A 46 13.62 1.69 -8.17
C ARG A 46 14.02 0.62 -9.18
N GLU A 47 14.80 -0.38 -8.77
CA GLU A 47 15.18 -1.51 -9.62
C GLU A 47 13.98 -2.30 -10.12
N ARG A 48 12.99 -2.55 -9.25
CA ARG A 48 11.75 -3.22 -9.65
C ARG A 48 10.98 -2.39 -10.68
N ALA A 49 10.86 -1.08 -10.47
CA ALA A 49 10.21 -0.18 -11.41
C ALA A 49 10.95 -0.13 -12.76
N ALA A 50 12.29 -0.10 -12.74
CA ALA A 50 13.12 -0.13 -13.94
C ALA A 50 12.91 -1.44 -14.74
N ARG A 51 12.94 -2.60 -14.07
CA ARG A 51 12.68 -3.90 -14.70
C ARG A 51 11.28 -3.98 -15.31
N ALA A 52 10.26 -3.49 -14.60
CA ALA A 52 8.90 -3.43 -15.14
C ALA A 52 8.79 -2.48 -16.34
N LYS A 53 9.59 -1.40 -16.38
CA LYS A 53 9.67 -0.52 -17.56
C LYS A 53 10.35 -1.22 -18.73
N GLN A 54 11.48 -1.90 -18.52
CA GLN A 54 12.19 -2.63 -19.56
C GLN A 54 11.29 -3.70 -20.21
N ARG A 55 10.65 -4.54 -19.40
CA ARG A 55 9.71 -5.56 -19.91
C ARG A 55 8.61 -4.95 -20.79
N ARG A 56 8.06 -3.80 -20.41
CA ARG A 56 7.05 -3.10 -21.22
C ARG A 56 7.62 -2.63 -22.55
N LEU A 57 8.83 -2.06 -22.56
CA LEU A 57 9.46 -1.63 -23.80
C LEU A 57 9.74 -2.80 -24.75
N GLU A 58 9.99 -3.99 -24.19
CA GLU A 58 10.29 -5.20 -24.96
C GLU A 58 9.03 -5.89 -25.51
N SER A 59 7.88 -5.80 -24.82
CA SER A 59 6.70 -6.63 -25.12
C SER A 59 5.37 -5.91 -25.28
N GLU A 60 5.24 -4.62 -24.93
CA GLU A 60 3.95 -3.90 -24.93
C GLU A 60 3.59 -3.45 -26.36
N THR A 61 2.40 -3.82 -26.81
CA THR A 61 1.86 -3.32 -28.09
C THR A 61 1.35 -1.87 -27.94
N PRO A 62 1.25 -1.09 -29.02
CA PRO A 62 0.72 0.28 -28.93
C PRO A 62 -0.71 0.35 -28.37
N GLU A 63 -1.55 -0.65 -28.66
CA GLU A 63 -2.93 -0.73 -28.14
C GLU A 63 -2.94 -0.96 -26.62
N GLU A 64 -2.14 -1.90 -26.13
CA GLU A 64 -2.00 -2.16 -24.68
C GLU A 64 -1.46 -0.94 -23.92
N ALA A 65 -0.54 -0.19 -24.53
CA ALA A 65 0.00 1.03 -23.96
C ALA A 65 -1.09 2.11 -23.79
N GLU A 66 -1.98 2.27 -24.78
CA GLU A 66 -3.10 3.20 -24.71
C GLU A 66 -4.16 2.76 -23.71
N GLU A 67 -4.53 1.47 -23.67
CA GLU A 67 -5.42 0.95 -22.62
C GLU A 67 -4.88 1.24 -21.21
N ARG A 68 -3.59 1.00 -21.00
CA ARG A 68 -2.94 1.28 -19.72
C ARG A 68 -3.02 2.77 -19.38
N ARG A 69 -2.81 3.65 -20.36
CA ARG A 69 -2.94 5.11 -20.17
C ARG A 69 -4.37 5.49 -19.78
N LEU A 70 -5.38 4.93 -20.45
CA LEU A 70 -6.79 5.17 -20.14
C LEU A 70 -7.12 4.72 -18.71
N ARG A 71 -6.75 3.48 -18.33
CA ARG A 71 -6.94 2.96 -16.97
C ARG A 71 -6.29 3.85 -15.92
N HIS A 72 -5.06 4.30 -16.13
CA HIS A 72 -4.40 5.22 -15.20
C HIS A 72 -5.12 6.57 -15.10
N ARG A 73 -5.62 7.10 -16.22
CA ARG A 73 -6.36 8.37 -16.25
C ARG A 73 -7.66 8.28 -15.46
N GLU A 74 -8.40 7.19 -15.62
CA GLU A 74 -9.65 6.93 -14.89
C GLU A 74 -9.42 6.80 -13.39
N ILE A 75 -8.42 6.01 -12.97
CA ILE A 75 -8.07 5.86 -11.56
C ILE A 75 -7.67 7.21 -10.96
N ALA A 76 -6.86 8.00 -11.67
CA ALA A 76 -6.48 9.33 -11.21
C ALA A 76 -7.67 10.28 -11.12
N ALA A 77 -8.63 10.20 -12.04
CA ALA A 77 -9.88 10.97 -11.99
C ALA A 77 -10.71 10.59 -10.75
N ARG A 78 -10.94 9.31 -10.52
CA ARG A 78 -11.66 8.80 -9.33
C ARG A 78 -10.98 9.24 -8.04
N TYR A 79 -9.66 9.14 -7.95
CA TYR A 79 -8.92 9.59 -6.77
C TYR A 79 -9.10 11.10 -6.52
N ARG A 80 -8.98 11.92 -7.57
CA ARG A 80 -9.15 13.38 -7.48
C ARG A 80 -10.57 13.77 -7.06
N GLU A 81 -11.56 13.07 -7.57
CA GLU A 81 -12.96 13.28 -7.20
C GLU A 81 -13.19 12.93 -5.72
N ALA A 82 -12.80 11.72 -5.30
CA ALA A 82 -12.95 11.26 -3.92
C ALA A 82 -12.18 12.12 -2.90
N ASN A 83 -11.07 12.75 -3.32
CA ASN A 83 -10.23 13.56 -2.45
C ASN A 83 -10.31 15.06 -2.74
N ARG A 84 -11.33 15.52 -3.47
CA ARG A 84 -11.42 16.91 -3.97
C ARG A 84 -11.25 17.96 -2.87
N THR A 85 -11.93 17.80 -1.74
CA THR A 85 -11.84 18.71 -0.59
C THR A 85 -10.45 18.69 0.05
N LYS A 86 -9.88 17.51 0.29
CA LYS A 86 -8.52 17.36 0.85
C LYS A 86 -7.47 18.00 -0.06
N ILE A 87 -7.61 17.84 -1.38
CA ILE A 87 -6.73 18.45 -2.37
C ILE A 87 -6.83 19.98 -2.31
N ARG A 88 -8.05 20.53 -2.18
CA ARG A 88 -8.27 21.99 -2.06
C ARG A 88 -7.65 22.56 -0.79
N ILE A 89 -7.90 21.92 0.35
CA ILE A 89 -7.33 22.34 1.64
C ILE A 89 -5.80 22.36 1.55
N ARG A 90 -5.17 21.26 1.10
CA ARG A 90 -3.71 21.20 0.92
C ARG A 90 -3.17 22.20 -0.11
N ALA A 91 -3.95 22.58 -1.11
CA ALA A 91 -3.55 23.59 -2.09
C ALA A 91 -3.59 24.99 -1.47
N TRP A 92 -4.58 25.27 -0.64
CA TRP A 92 -4.66 26.51 0.13
C TRP A 92 -3.53 26.59 1.17
N GLU A 93 -3.30 25.52 1.93
CA GLU A 93 -2.22 25.46 2.92
C GLU A 93 -0.84 25.76 2.30
N ARG A 94 -0.54 25.13 1.16
CA ARG A 94 0.72 25.37 0.42
C ARG A 94 0.89 26.80 -0.08
N ARG A 95 -0.21 27.53 -0.29
CA ARG A 95 -0.19 28.91 -0.78
C ARG A 95 0.10 29.91 0.35
N TRP A 96 -0.42 29.64 1.55
CA TRP A 96 -0.44 30.63 2.64
C TRP A 96 0.54 30.34 3.77
N TYR A 97 0.93 29.07 3.97
CA TYR A 97 1.77 28.66 5.09
C TYR A 97 3.12 28.09 4.64
N ARG A 98 3.63 28.57 3.50
CA ARG A 98 4.94 28.19 2.96
C ARG A 98 5.91 29.36 3.05
#